data_AF-A0A9P7FVQ9-F1
#
_entry.id   AF-A0A9P7FVQ9-F1
#
_cell.length_a   1.000
_cell.length_b   1.000
_cell.length_c   1.000
_cell.angle_alpha   90.00
_cell.angle_beta   90.00
_cell.angle_gamma   90.00
#
_symmetry.space_group_name_H-M   'P 1'
#
loop_
_entity.id
_entity.type
_entity.pdbx_description
1 polymer ?
#
loop_
_entity_poly.entity_id
_entity_poly.type
_entity_poly.pdbx_seq_one_letter_code
_entity_poly.pdbx_strand_id
1 'polypeptide(L)'
;MGPELLFEKPFQESKEVLKELGTCASNLVWKRALKELDSLVVENDTCSVQTRMRDCIKNWTFVMPNLDPSSQAFNVSHKFSVLVKALESCEPYGEAFRGIIFVRNETVALAMADLLRKLDDQLGFVRPIALAENYAASGAQAPVITQALATRTYNLVITSKLETSMAMEIKFSTIICFDDATRFDDILSLMRRHEVHLIYLVGRNQFQRKSDLPQQSALNIVEHFTVDEASDAEHAFIEDPTTGSRIYRHTSVDAMERIASSRLRSNEFLRLNEQHKGPGSASTFMYSVIIPGLCDITGPPRLSKDDAKRAACYRACQNLASIGLIDCRVFPPSTKLADNFGHAFDRTSLDSKPSGTKRYLKKEPDFWTNTRDVPIISLFPVIISTNHTDEDGKPYAPLAILTRQPLPDLQNFRLFYSGVPSVVSIKRGAPLRIEAAQVQDLHLYTLRICRLISNKYYDATLANTVYFIAPLALTWKPSNDDVFNNPLGLPCISEYIPWDLVSLAARSYSIPLKKAVTLEETESDIHDAAIQDRAVEFSKRYVAVRMRPDLSPLSKLSDSPREAEYENLLALHKARRVEFEGLQDEHQPLIEVSPLPSVLNQLNPASRPSPEKLGVKCGRF
;
A
#
# COMPACT_ATOMS: atom_id res chain seq x y z
N MET A 1 -7.12 60.07 25.78
CA MET A 1 -6.69 58.67 26.03
C MET A 1 -5.34 58.73 26.72
N GLY A 2 -5.14 58.03 27.83
CA GLY A 2 -3.81 57.93 28.45
C GLY A 2 -2.81 57.27 27.48
N PRO A 3 -1.50 57.62 27.55
CA PRO A 3 -0.47 57.06 26.68
C PRO A 3 -0.35 55.53 26.76
N GLU A 4 -0.85 54.92 27.83
CA GLU A 4 -0.88 53.47 28.07
C GLU A 4 -1.88 52.73 27.15
N LEU A 5 -3.01 53.36 26.79
CA LEU A 5 -4.05 52.74 25.97
C LEU A 5 -3.61 52.51 24.51
N LEU A 6 -2.62 53.27 24.02
CA LEU A 6 -2.13 53.17 22.64
C LEU A 6 -1.30 51.90 22.39
N PHE A 7 -0.63 51.38 23.42
CA PHE A 7 0.21 50.18 23.31
C PHE A 7 -0.46 48.92 23.85
N GLU A 8 -1.54 49.07 24.61
CA GLU A 8 -2.25 47.94 25.22
C GLU A 8 -2.74 46.92 24.19
N LYS A 9 -3.37 47.39 23.11
CA LYS A 9 -3.87 46.52 22.03
C LYS A 9 -2.72 45.79 21.30
N PRO A 10 -1.69 46.47 20.74
CA PRO A 10 -0.54 45.80 20.14
C PRO A 10 0.18 44.84 21.09
N PHE A 11 0.26 45.19 22.37
CA PHE A 11 0.88 44.34 23.38
C PHE A 11 0.11 43.04 23.56
N GLN A 12 -1.21 43.12 23.77
CA GLN A 12 -2.05 41.94 23.94
C GLN A 12 -2.06 41.07 22.68
N GLU A 13 -2.15 41.68 21.50
CA GLU A 13 -2.04 41.00 20.21
C GLU A 13 -0.69 40.30 20.03
N SER A 14 0.41 40.96 20.38
CA SER A 14 1.75 40.38 20.30
C SER A 14 1.94 39.19 21.24
N LYS A 15 1.28 39.21 22.41
CA LYS A 15 1.32 38.14 23.40
C LYS A 15 0.56 36.90 22.93
N GLU A 16 -0.61 37.08 22.33
CA GLU A 16 -1.38 35.98 21.73
C GLU A 16 -0.61 35.35 20.56
N VAL A 17 -0.06 36.19 19.68
CA VAL A 17 0.75 35.72 18.54
C VAL A 17 2.03 35.02 18.99
N LEU A 18 2.70 35.51 20.04
CA LEU A 18 3.87 34.87 20.63
C LEU A 18 3.56 33.43 21.08
N LYS A 19 2.42 33.24 21.74
CA LYS A 19 1.98 31.93 22.23
C LYS A 19 1.70 30.96 21.09
N GLU A 20 1.03 31.41 20.04
CA GLU A 20 0.59 30.54 18.94
C GLU A 20 1.67 30.30 17.87
N LEU A 21 2.45 31.32 17.53
CA LEU A 21 3.35 31.32 16.37
C LEU A 21 4.82 31.56 16.70
N GLY A 22 5.14 31.96 17.94
CA GLY A 22 6.51 32.19 18.42
C GLY A 22 6.99 33.64 18.32
N THR A 23 8.25 33.86 18.69
CA THR A 23 8.86 35.19 18.86
C THR A 23 8.97 35.97 17.55
N CYS A 24 9.28 35.29 16.45
CA CYS A 24 9.37 35.91 15.12
C CYS A 24 8.03 36.55 14.70
N ALA A 25 6.91 35.86 14.93
CA ALA A 25 5.58 36.36 14.62
C ALA A 25 5.20 37.56 15.50
N SER A 26 5.53 37.51 16.79
CA SER A 26 5.28 38.59 17.74
C SER A 26 5.98 39.88 17.30
N ASN A 27 7.20 39.78 16.79
CA ASN A 27 7.95 40.92 16.24
C ASN A 27 7.25 41.52 14.99
N LEU A 28 6.58 40.72 14.17
CA LEU A 28 5.83 41.22 13.01
C LEU A 28 4.61 42.05 13.43
N VAL A 29 3.93 41.67 14.51
CA VAL A 29 2.82 42.45 15.08
C VAL A 29 3.31 43.83 15.50
N TRP A 30 4.43 43.89 16.24
CA TRP A 30 5.03 45.16 16.66
C TRP A 30 5.45 46.04 15.49
N LYS A 31 6.00 45.46 14.42
CA LYS A 31 6.34 46.21 13.20
C LYS A 31 5.11 46.78 12.49
N ARG A 32 3.98 46.06 12.50
CA ARG A 32 2.73 46.57 11.92
C ARG A 32 2.16 47.70 12.76
N ALA A 33 2.07 47.49 14.07
CA ALA A 33 1.61 48.52 15.01
C ALA A 33 2.47 49.79 14.92
N LEU A 34 3.79 49.66 14.74
CA LEU A 34 4.67 50.80 14.54
C LEU A 34 4.33 51.60 13.27
N LYS A 35 4.01 50.92 12.15
CA LYS A 35 3.60 51.59 10.90
C LYS A 35 2.28 52.35 11.07
N GLU A 36 1.33 51.77 11.80
CA GLU A 36 0.05 52.42 12.14
C GLU A 36 0.26 53.60 13.11
N LEU A 37 1.19 53.48 14.05
CA LEU A 37 1.54 54.57 14.95
C LEU A 37 2.26 55.72 14.22
N ASP A 38 3.16 55.41 13.29
CA ASP A 38 3.86 56.42 12.49
C ASP A 38 2.88 57.17 11.55
N SER A 39 1.77 56.55 11.12
CA SER A 39 0.75 57.23 10.28
C SER A 39 -0.22 58.12 11.07
N LEU A 40 -0.36 57.92 12.37
CA LEU A 40 -1.27 58.70 13.24
C LEU A 40 -0.62 59.94 13.86
N VAL A 41 0.71 60.08 13.78
CA VAL A 41 1.44 61.20 14.40
C VAL A 41 1.39 62.41 13.48
N VAL A 42 0.35 63.21 13.66
CA VAL A 42 0.27 64.59 13.15
C VAL A 42 0.61 65.53 14.32
N GLU A 43 1.84 66.06 14.32
CA GLU A 43 2.35 67.26 15.03
C GLU A 43 1.92 67.57 16.48
N ASN A 44 1.49 66.59 17.29
CA ASN A 44 1.23 66.82 18.71
C ASN A 44 2.34 66.24 19.60
N ASP A 45 2.76 67.02 20.60
CA ASP A 45 3.77 66.69 21.62
C ASP A 45 3.53 65.31 22.25
N THR A 46 4.20 64.28 21.71
CA THR A 46 4.16 62.93 22.27
C THR A 46 4.98 62.86 23.55
N CYS A 47 4.44 62.20 24.59
CA CYS A 47 5.14 61.97 25.85
C CYS A 47 6.45 61.19 25.65
N SER A 48 7.49 61.52 26.42
CA SER A 48 8.85 60.95 26.32
C SER A 48 8.91 59.41 26.38
N VAL A 49 7.95 58.76 27.05
CA VAL A 49 7.83 57.30 27.13
C VAL A 49 7.46 56.69 25.78
N GLN A 50 6.58 57.32 25.01
CA GLN A 50 6.13 56.79 23.71
C GLN A 50 7.26 56.83 22.68
N THR A 51 8.05 57.90 22.68
CA THR A 51 9.24 58.03 21.82
C THR A 51 10.24 56.93 22.13
N ARG A 52 10.54 56.68 23.42
CA ARG A 52 11.45 55.60 23.83
C ARG A 52 10.96 54.22 23.39
N MET A 53 9.66 53.93 23.55
CA MET A 53 9.11 52.64 23.10
C MET A 53 9.15 52.49 21.58
N ARG A 54 8.86 53.55 20.82
CA ARG A 54 9.01 53.56 19.36
C ARG A 54 10.45 53.33 18.94
N ASP A 55 11.41 54.00 19.58
CA ASP A 55 12.83 53.83 19.30
C ASP A 55 13.30 52.41 19.62
N CYS A 56 12.81 51.81 20.72
CA CYS A 56 13.08 50.41 21.03
C CYS A 56 12.56 49.46 19.94
N ILE A 57 11.32 49.66 19.44
CA ILE A 57 10.74 48.80 18.39
C ILE A 57 11.45 49.04 17.05
N LYS A 58 11.79 50.29 16.71
CA LYS A 58 12.52 50.65 15.48
C LYS A 58 13.90 50.00 15.41
N ASN A 59 14.59 49.94 16.54
CA ASN A 59 15.93 49.35 16.64
C ASN A 59 15.93 47.83 16.89
N TRP A 60 14.75 47.18 16.93
CA TRP A 60 14.67 45.75 17.17
C TRP A 60 15.16 44.94 15.97
N THR A 61 16.23 44.18 16.15
CA THR A 61 16.77 43.28 15.13
C THR A 61 15.78 42.16 14.80
N PHE A 62 15.31 42.13 13.56
CA PHE A 62 14.39 41.09 13.09
C PHE A 62 15.16 39.93 12.49
N VAL A 63 14.94 38.74 13.04
CA VAL A 63 15.51 37.48 12.57
C VAL A 63 14.48 36.77 11.69
N MET A 64 14.92 36.14 10.59
CA MET A 64 14.05 35.35 9.73
C MET A 64 13.50 34.11 10.46
N PRO A 65 12.32 33.60 10.08
CA PRO A 65 11.76 32.40 10.69
C PRO A 65 12.72 31.20 10.55
N ASN A 66 13.03 30.56 11.66
CA ASN A 66 13.84 29.34 11.70
C ASN A 66 13.00 28.21 12.28
N LEU A 67 12.79 27.17 11.47
CA LEU A 67 11.91 26.03 11.76
C LEU A 67 12.62 24.86 12.44
N ASP A 68 13.95 24.89 12.55
CA ASP A 68 14.74 23.80 13.14
C ASP A 68 14.69 23.89 14.67
N PRO A 69 13.99 22.97 15.36
CA PRO A 69 13.85 22.99 16.82
C PRO A 69 15.17 22.70 17.54
N SER A 70 16.19 22.18 16.84
CA SER A 70 17.53 21.93 17.39
C SER A 70 18.43 23.16 17.32
N SER A 71 18.07 24.15 16.50
CA SER A 71 18.84 25.37 16.31
C SER A 71 18.66 26.32 17.49
N GLN A 72 19.76 26.93 17.97
CA GLN A 72 19.69 28.01 18.95
C GLN A 72 18.94 29.26 18.43
N ALA A 73 18.77 29.36 17.11
CA ALA A 73 18.02 30.43 16.46
C ALA A 73 16.54 30.08 16.21
N PHE A 74 16.02 28.97 16.77
CA PHE A 74 14.61 28.60 16.69
C PHE A 74 13.72 29.71 17.28
N ASN A 75 12.89 30.32 16.44
CA ASN A 75 12.15 31.54 16.79
C ASN A 75 10.67 31.50 16.36
N VAL A 76 10.17 30.32 15.98
CA VAL A 76 8.75 30.05 15.77
C VAL A 76 8.23 29.11 16.85
N SER A 77 6.91 28.95 16.96
CA SER A 77 6.35 27.92 17.84
C SER A 77 6.53 26.54 17.20
N HIS A 78 6.68 25.49 18.01
CA HIS A 78 6.67 24.11 17.53
C HIS A 78 5.38 23.77 16.75
N LYS A 79 4.26 24.38 17.15
CA LYS A 79 2.98 24.19 16.47
C LYS A 79 3.01 24.77 15.04
N PHE A 80 3.62 25.94 14.86
CA PHE A 80 3.81 26.53 13.55
C PHE A 80 4.80 25.72 12.69
N SER A 81 5.88 25.18 13.26
CA SER A 81 6.79 24.30 12.49
C SER A 81 6.09 23.02 12.01
N VAL A 82 5.17 22.46 12.80
CA VAL A 82 4.33 21.33 12.36
C VAL A 82 3.36 21.75 11.25
N LEU A 83 2.76 22.94 11.35
CA LEU A 83 1.93 23.48 10.27
C LEU A 83 2.71 23.58 8.95
N VAL A 84 3.95 24.08 8.99
CA VAL A 84 4.78 24.18 7.79
C VAL A 84 5.05 22.80 7.18
N LYS A 85 5.41 21.80 7.98
CA LYS A 85 5.58 20.42 7.49
C LYS A 85 4.30 19.83 6.88
N ALA A 86 3.14 20.14 7.47
CA ALA A 86 1.86 19.73 6.91
C ALA A 86 1.61 20.39 5.55
N LEU A 87 1.96 21.68 5.40
CA LEU A 87 1.89 22.37 4.10
C LEU A 87 2.90 21.80 3.11
N GLU A 88 4.14 21.49 3.49
CA GLU A 88 5.14 20.83 2.62
C GLU A 88 4.60 19.50 2.06
N SER A 89 3.87 18.73 2.85
CA SER A 89 3.23 17.49 2.37
C SER A 89 2.19 17.72 1.27
N CYS A 90 1.69 18.95 1.12
CA CYS A 90 0.78 19.37 0.06
C CYS A 90 1.50 19.89 -1.20
N GLU A 91 2.83 19.88 -1.26
CA GLU A 91 3.60 20.25 -2.45
C GLU A 91 3.18 19.49 -3.72
N PRO A 92 2.83 18.18 -3.69
CA PRO A 92 2.39 17.45 -4.89
C PRO A 92 1.14 18.03 -5.57
N TYR A 93 0.32 18.82 -4.87
CA TYR A 93 -0.83 19.50 -5.47
C TYR A 93 -0.43 20.70 -6.33
N GLY A 94 0.78 21.24 -6.16
CA GLY A 94 1.31 22.37 -6.94
C GLY A 94 0.33 23.54 -7.04
N GLU A 95 0.03 23.98 -8.27
CA GLU A 95 -0.93 25.07 -8.51
C GLU A 95 -2.39 24.71 -8.24
N ALA A 96 -2.71 23.40 -8.12
CA ALA A 96 -4.05 22.93 -7.81
C ALA A 96 -4.37 22.99 -6.32
N PHE A 97 -3.37 23.19 -5.45
CA PHE A 97 -3.56 23.31 -4.01
C PHE A 97 -4.56 24.41 -3.67
N ARG A 98 -5.57 24.12 -2.83
CA ARG A 98 -6.51 25.11 -2.29
C ARG A 98 -6.71 24.84 -0.80
N GLY A 99 -6.00 25.58 0.04
CA GLY A 99 -6.07 25.43 1.48
C GLY A 99 -6.92 26.51 2.15
N ILE A 100 -7.55 26.15 3.27
CA ILE A 100 -8.06 27.09 4.26
C ILE A 100 -7.54 26.72 5.64
N ILE A 101 -7.07 27.72 6.40
CA ILE A 101 -6.62 27.59 7.79
C ILE A 101 -7.57 28.38 8.68
N PHE A 102 -8.21 27.69 9.60
CA PHE A 102 -8.98 28.29 10.68
C PHE A 102 -8.07 28.59 11.86
N VAL A 103 -8.06 29.84 12.31
CA VAL A 103 -7.32 30.28 13.49
C VAL A 103 -8.28 30.93 14.49
N ARG A 104 -7.93 30.93 15.78
CA ARG A 104 -8.78 31.54 16.80
C ARG A 104 -8.88 33.07 16.72
N ASN A 105 -7.83 33.74 16.24
CA ASN A 105 -7.70 35.20 16.28
C ASN A 105 -7.21 35.74 14.91
N GLU A 106 -7.81 36.85 14.48
CA GLU A 106 -7.44 37.58 13.26
C GLU A 106 -5.99 38.07 13.26
N THR A 107 -5.47 38.56 14.39
CA THR A 107 -4.07 38.98 14.48
C THR A 107 -3.14 37.80 14.23
N VAL A 108 -3.52 36.61 14.69
CA VAL A 108 -2.80 35.35 14.40
C VAL A 108 -2.89 35.02 12.92
N ALA A 109 -4.05 35.20 12.27
CA ALA A 109 -4.18 35.00 10.83
C ALA A 109 -3.21 35.89 10.04
N LEU A 110 -3.19 37.18 10.35
CA LEU A 110 -2.33 38.16 9.69
C LEU A 110 -0.84 37.89 9.92
N ALA A 111 -0.45 37.55 11.15
CA ALA A 111 0.94 37.21 11.47
C ALA A 111 1.37 35.89 10.82
N MET A 112 0.47 34.90 10.75
CA MET A 112 0.72 33.62 10.08
C MET A 112 0.92 33.80 8.58
N ALA A 113 0.10 34.62 7.91
CA ALA A 113 0.27 34.93 6.50
C ALA A 113 1.62 35.60 6.22
N ASP A 114 2.04 36.55 7.06
CA ASP A 114 3.33 37.22 6.91
C ASP A 114 4.53 36.28 7.15
N LEU A 115 4.42 35.36 8.11
CA LEU A 115 5.44 34.33 8.31
C LEU A 115 5.56 33.40 7.11
N LEU A 116 4.43 32.90 6.60
CA LEU A 116 4.42 31.99 5.45
C LEU A 116 5.00 32.65 4.19
N ARG A 117 4.72 33.94 3.94
CA ARG A 117 5.36 34.70 2.84
C ARG A 117 6.87 34.84 2.98
N LYS A 118 7.40 34.81 4.19
CA LYS A 118 8.85 34.87 4.44
C LYS A 118 9.53 33.52 4.26
N LEU A 119 8.76 32.44 4.09
CA LEU A 119 9.23 31.08 3.84
C LEU A 119 9.10 30.70 2.35
N ASP A 120 9.14 31.68 1.45
CA ASP A 120 8.95 31.49 0.00
C ASP A 120 9.93 30.45 -0.58
N ASP A 121 11.16 30.39 -0.06
CA ASP A 121 12.17 29.39 -0.48
C ASP A 121 11.77 27.93 -0.16
N GLN A 122 10.91 27.71 0.84
CA GLN A 122 10.46 26.37 1.28
C GLN A 122 9.02 26.07 0.82
N LEU A 123 8.17 27.09 0.74
CA LEU A 123 6.75 26.99 0.42
C LEU A 123 6.39 27.81 -0.82
N GLY A 124 7.24 27.83 -1.86
CA GLY A 124 7.05 28.69 -3.04
C GLY A 124 5.76 28.44 -3.83
N PHE A 125 5.09 27.29 -3.63
CA PHE A 125 3.78 27.02 -4.20
C PHE A 125 2.62 27.64 -3.40
N VAL A 126 2.85 28.07 -2.16
CA VAL A 126 1.83 28.61 -1.24
C VAL A 126 1.78 30.13 -1.33
N ARG A 127 0.59 30.67 -1.62
CA ARG A 127 0.30 32.10 -1.72
C ARG A 127 -0.77 32.46 -0.68
N PRO A 128 -0.36 32.78 0.56
CA PRO A 128 -1.28 32.96 1.67
C PRO A 128 -1.92 34.36 1.69
N ILE A 129 -3.21 34.39 2.02
CA ILE A 129 -3.96 35.61 2.35
C ILE A 129 -4.68 35.44 3.68
N ALA A 130 -4.60 36.46 4.53
CA ALA A 130 -5.34 36.51 5.79
C ALA A 130 -6.60 37.34 5.60
N LEU A 131 -7.74 36.81 6.07
CA LEU A 131 -9.02 37.51 6.09
C LEU A 131 -9.25 38.09 7.48
N ALA A 132 -9.39 39.40 7.50
CA ALA A 132 -9.54 40.21 8.70
C ALA A 132 -10.98 40.75 8.77
N GLU A 133 -11.61 40.81 9.95
CA GLU A 133 -13.03 41.16 10.11
C GLU A 133 -13.36 42.56 9.56
N ASN A 134 -12.40 43.47 9.61
CA ASN A 134 -12.52 44.81 9.03
C ASN A 134 -12.74 44.78 7.50
N TYR A 135 -12.35 43.70 6.82
CA TYR A 135 -12.62 43.49 5.39
C TYR A 135 -14.04 42.97 5.11
N ALA A 136 -14.64 42.24 6.05
CA ALA A 136 -15.98 41.68 5.91
C ALA A 136 -17.09 42.72 6.15
N ALA A 137 -16.85 43.71 7.03
CA ALA A 137 -17.80 44.79 7.28
C ALA A 137 -18.00 45.73 6.08
N SER A 138 -16.98 45.83 5.21
CA SER A 138 -17.06 46.56 3.95
C SER A 138 -17.34 45.55 2.82
N GLY A 139 -18.60 45.15 2.64
CA GLY A 139 -19.06 44.15 1.66
C GLY A 139 -18.62 44.34 0.19
N ALA A 140 -17.87 45.40 -0.12
CA ALA A 140 -17.21 45.64 -1.40
C ALA A 140 -15.97 44.75 -1.68
N GLN A 141 -15.33 44.13 -0.68
CA GLN A 141 -14.05 43.40 -0.89
C GLN A 141 -14.15 41.87 -0.95
N ALA A 142 -15.23 41.27 -0.43
CA ALA A 142 -15.49 39.84 -0.56
C ALA A 142 -15.44 39.33 -2.03
N PRO A 143 -16.08 39.99 -3.03
CA PRO A 143 -16.00 39.53 -4.42
C PRO A 143 -14.59 39.64 -5.00
N VAL A 144 -13.78 40.60 -4.56
CA VAL A 144 -12.38 40.77 -5.02
C VAL A 144 -11.52 39.61 -4.54
N ILE A 145 -11.69 39.19 -3.29
CA ILE A 145 -10.95 38.06 -2.71
C ILE A 145 -11.39 36.74 -3.36
N THR A 146 -12.71 36.54 -3.53
CA THR A 146 -13.23 35.37 -4.23
C THR A 146 -12.71 35.31 -5.66
N GLN A 147 -12.69 36.44 -6.37
CA GLN A 147 -12.09 36.54 -7.69
C GLN A 147 -10.59 36.25 -7.65
N ALA A 148 -9.84 36.77 -6.68
CA ALA A 148 -8.41 36.50 -6.54
C ALA A 148 -8.09 35.03 -6.24
N LEU A 149 -8.97 34.33 -5.53
CA LEU A 149 -8.87 32.88 -5.29
C LEU A 149 -9.25 32.08 -6.55
N ALA A 150 -10.26 32.54 -7.30
CA ALA A 150 -10.64 31.96 -8.58
C ALA A 150 -9.53 32.13 -9.64
N THR A 151 -8.90 33.30 -9.70
CA THR A 151 -7.76 33.60 -10.59
C THR A 151 -6.43 33.04 -10.09
N ARG A 152 -6.42 32.32 -8.96
CA ARG A 152 -5.25 31.65 -8.37
C ARG A 152 -4.14 32.58 -7.87
N THR A 153 -4.45 33.86 -7.70
CA THR A 153 -3.53 34.84 -7.11
C THR A 153 -3.16 34.43 -5.70
N TYR A 154 -4.14 33.90 -4.95
CA TYR A 154 -3.94 33.25 -3.67
C TYR A 154 -4.45 31.81 -3.75
N ASN A 155 -3.86 30.93 -2.95
CA ASN A 155 -4.28 29.53 -2.88
C ASN A 155 -4.36 28.98 -1.45
N LEU A 156 -4.04 29.81 -0.44
CA LEU A 156 -4.20 29.50 0.97
C LEU A 156 -4.90 30.66 1.67
N VAL A 157 -6.08 30.41 2.24
CA VAL A 157 -6.85 31.39 3.01
C VAL A 157 -6.63 31.14 4.49
N ILE A 158 -6.35 32.17 5.27
CA ILE A 158 -6.21 32.08 6.73
C ILE A 158 -7.26 32.98 7.34
N THR A 159 -8.19 32.42 8.11
CA THR A 159 -9.30 33.21 8.64
C THR A 159 -9.66 32.80 10.05
N SER A 160 -10.15 33.79 10.81
CA SER A 160 -10.81 33.53 12.08
C SER A 160 -12.29 33.22 11.91
N LYS A 161 -12.94 33.62 10.80
CA LYS A 161 -14.37 33.40 10.52
C LYS A 161 -14.58 33.13 9.03
N LEU A 162 -15.41 32.14 8.71
CA LEU A 162 -15.81 31.92 7.32
C LEU A 162 -17.14 32.63 7.04
N GLU A 163 -17.17 33.47 6.02
CA GLU A 163 -18.42 34.04 5.54
C GLU A 163 -19.16 33.01 4.66
N THR A 164 -20.45 32.81 4.92
CA THR A 164 -21.28 31.79 4.24
C THR A 164 -21.28 31.94 2.71
N SER A 165 -21.09 33.16 2.20
CA SER A 165 -20.99 33.48 0.78
C SER A 165 -19.74 32.87 0.13
N MET A 166 -18.56 33.05 0.73
CA MET A 166 -17.30 32.47 0.24
C MET A 166 -17.30 30.94 0.29
N ALA A 167 -17.96 30.35 1.30
CA ALA A 167 -18.09 28.90 1.46
C ALA A 167 -18.88 28.22 0.33
N MET A 168 -19.64 28.97 -0.47
CA MET A 168 -20.44 28.41 -1.57
C MET A 168 -19.70 28.34 -2.91
N GLU A 169 -18.74 29.22 -3.14
CA GLU A 169 -18.17 29.40 -4.49
C GLU A 169 -16.80 28.74 -4.67
N ILE A 170 -16.06 28.48 -3.58
CA ILE A 170 -14.66 28.04 -3.64
C ILE A 170 -14.52 26.60 -3.15
N LYS A 171 -13.89 25.75 -3.98
CA LYS A 171 -13.52 24.39 -3.60
C LYS A 171 -12.16 24.38 -2.90
N PHE A 172 -12.13 23.96 -1.64
CA PHE A 172 -10.90 23.73 -0.89
C PHE A 172 -10.51 22.25 -0.98
N SER A 173 -9.23 21.97 -1.24
CA SER A 173 -8.66 20.63 -1.18
C SER A 173 -8.23 20.26 0.24
N THR A 174 -7.92 21.26 1.08
CA THR A 174 -7.37 21.06 2.41
C THR A 174 -7.95 22.07 3.41
N ILE A 175 -8.43 21.60 4.56
CA ILE A 175 -8.85 22.41 5.70
C ILE A 175 -7.91 22.12 6.87
N ILE A 176 -7.33 23.16 7.46
CA ILE A 176 -6.45 23.05 8.61
C ILE A 176 -7.07 23.83 9.78
N CYS A 177 -7.27 23.17 10.92
CA CYS A 177 -7.82 23.80 12.13
C CYS A 177 -6.69 24.05 13.13
N PHE A 178 -6.36 25.31 13.38
CA PHE A 178 -5.24 25.73 14.21
C PHE A 178 -5.75 26.33 15.54
N ASP A 179 -5.78 25.51 16.60
CA ASP A 179 -6.38 25.78 17.93
C ASP A 179 -7.88 26.11 17.99
N ASP A 180 -8.64 25.97 16.91
CA ASP A 180 -10.08 26.23 16.92
C ASP A 180 -10.88 24.96 16.64
N ALA A 181 -11.22 24.23 17.70
CA ALA A 181 -12.12 23.09 17.65
C ALA A 181 -13.60 23.50 17.77
N THR A 182 -13.88 24.77 18.07
CA THR A 182 -15.25 25.25 18.36
C THR A 182 -16.07 25.51 17.11
N ARG A 183 -15.46 25.41 15.92
CA ARG A 183 -16.04 25.79 14.62
C ARG A 183 -16.41 24.62 13.74
N PHE A 184 -16.88 23.55 14.37
CA PHE A 184 -17.27 22.33 13.68
C PHE A 184 -18.35 22.58 12.61
N ASP A 185 -19.30 23.48 12.85
CA ASP A 185 -20.38 23.79 11.88
C ASP A 185 -19.85 24.43 10.58
N ASP A 186 -18.90 25.35 10.68
CA ASP A 186 -18.25 25.99 9.53
C ASP A 186 -17.51 24.91 8.70
N ILE A 187 -16.78 24.02 9.38
CA ILE A 187 -16.02 22.92 8.77
C ILE A 187 -16.95 21.91 8.08
N LEU A 188 -18.03 21.51 8.75
CA LEU A 188 -19.04 20.60 8.19
C LEU A 188 -19.69 21.17 6.94
N SER A 189 -19.97 22.48 6.91
CA SER A 189 -20.57 23.14 5.76
C SER A 189 -19.67 23.03 4.50
N LEU A 190 -18.35 23.10 4.69
CA LEU A 190 -17.36 22.91 3.63
C LEU A 190 -17.21 21.44 3.23
N MET A 191 -17.13 20.54 4.21
CA MET A 191 -16.93 19.09 3.97
C MET A 191 -18.12 18.42 3.28
N ARG A 192 -19.36 18.87 3.52
CA ARG A 192 -20.56 18.30 2.86
C ARG A 192 -20.54 18.46 1.33
N ARG A 193 -19.70 19.36 0.79
CA ARG A 193 -19.72 19.74 -0.62
C ARG A 193 -18.56 19.16 -1.43
N HIS A 194 -17.43 18.85 -0.79
CA HIS A 194 -16.19 18.49 -1.48
C HIS A 194 -15.44 17.39 -0.71
N GLU A 195 -14.63 16.61 -1.43
CA GLU A 195 -13.62 15.76 -0.80
C GLU A 195 -12.49 16.68 -0.32
N VAL A 196 -12.33 16.78 1.00
CA VAL A 196 -11.37 17.70 1.63
C VAL A 196 -10.50 16.95 2.63
N HIS A 197 -9.20 17.23 2.60
CA HIS A 197 -8.26 16.76 3.62
C HIS A 197 -8.35 17.65 4.86
N LEU A 198 -8.82 17.09 5.98
CA LEU A 198 -8.96 17.81 7.24
C LEU A 198 -7.79 17.53 8.18
N ILE A 199 -7.10 18.58 8.64
CA ILE A 199 -5.94 18.51 9.53
C ILE A 199 -6.24 19.31 10.79
N TYR A 200 -6.20 18.67 11.96
CA TYR A 200 -6.33 19.36 13.26
C TYR A 200 -4.96 19.54 13.92
N LEU A 201 -4.60 20.79 14.21
CA LEU A 201 -3.39 21.17 14.94
C LEU A 201 -3.78 21.73 16.30
N VAL A 202 -3.79 20.87 17.32
CA VAL A 202 -4.15 21.19 18.70
C VAL A 202 -2.95 21.00 19.62
N GLY A 203 -2.75 21.90 20.59
CA GLY A 203 -1.68 21.77 21.58
C GLY A 203 -1.89 20.57 22.52
N ARG A 204 -0.81 19.86 22.88
CA ARG A 204 -0.82 18.61 23.69
C ARG A 204 -1.63 18.68 25.00
N ASN A 205 -1.78 19.87 25.61
CA ASN A 205 -2.45 20.03 26.90
C ASN A 205 -3.95 20.39 26.81
N GLN A 206 -4.50 20.63 25.61
CA GLN A 206 -5.91 20.99 25.44
C GLN A 206 -6.83 19.78 25.17
N PHE A 207 -6.26 18.58 24.99
CA PHE A 207 -6.99 17.37 24.58
C PHE A 207 -7.68 16.59 25.73
N GLN A 208 -7.61 17.06 26.98
CA GLN A 208 -8.16 16.33 28.14
C GLN A 208 -9.68 16.47 28.32
N ARG A 209 -10.37 17.33 27.56
CA ARG A 209 -11.84 17.41 27.53
C ARG A 209 -12.40 16.66 26.32
N LYS A 210 -12.43 15.32 26.39
CA LYS A 210 -13.09 14.44 25.42
C LYS A 210 -14.62 14.67 25.30
N SER A 211 -15.23 15.45 26.19
CA SER A 211 -16.68 15.68 26.28
C SER A 211 -17.25 16.71 25.30
N ASP A 212 -16.40 17.53 24.67
CA ASP A 212 -16.85 18.72 23.94
C ASP A 212 -16.81 18.54 22.39
N LEU A 213 -16.36 17.37 21.90
CA LEU A 213 -16.49 16.98 20.49
C LEU A 213 -17.82 16.22 20.30
N PRO A 214 -18.70 16.64 19.38
CA PRO A 214 -19.98 15.99 19.20
C PRO A 214 -19.78 14.55 18.70
N GLN A 215 -20.23 13.58 19.50
CA GLN A 215 -20.50 12.21 19.05
C GLN A 215 -21.70 12.24 18.09
N GLN A 216 -21.47 12.54 16.81
CA GLN A 216 -22.44 12.22 15.76
C GLN A 216 -21.77 11.65 14.50
N SER A 217 -22.25 10.46 14.21
CA SER A 217 -22.11 9.59 13.06
C SER A 217 -22.19 10.29 11.69
N ALA A 218 -21.33 9.82 10.79
CA ALA A 218 -21.16 10.18 9.38
C ALA A 218 -20.27 11.42 9.14
N LEU A 219 -18.97 11.19 8.93
CA LEU A 219 -18.19 11.65 7.77
C LEU A 219 -16.71 11.24 7.88
N ASN A 220 -16.13 10.91 6.73
CA ASN A 220 -14.82 10.32 6.54
C ASN A 220 -13.64 11.25 6.89
N ILE A 221 -12.56 10.62 7.38
CA ILE A 221 -11.20 11.13 7.62
C ILE A 221 -11.05 12.08 8.81
N VAL A 222 -10.79 11.48 9.97
CA VAL A 222 -9.92 12.10 10.98
C VAL A 222 -8.77 11.13 11.24
N GLU A 223 -7.52 11.56 10.99
CA GLU A 223 -6.37 10.93 11.64
C GLU A 223 -6.43 11.28 13.14
N HIS A 224 -7.18 10.47 13.89
CA HIS A 224 -7.22 10.53 15.34
C HIS A 224 -6.14 9.61 15.91
N PHE A 225 -5.12 10.21 16.54
CA PHE A 225 -4.20 9.50 17.43
C PHE A 225 -4.86 9.29 18.79
N THR A 226 -5.33 8.07 19.07
CA THR A 226 -5.63 7.63 20.44
C THR A 226 -5.32 6.14 20.59
N VAL A 227 -4.33 5.83 21.44
CA VAL A 227 -4.22 4.53 22.12
C VAL A 227 -5.16 4.62 23.33
N ASP A 228 -6.39 4.15 23.18
CA ASP A 228 -7.28 3.89 24.31
C ASP A 228 -7.35 2.37 24.50
N GLU A 229 -6.67 1.87 25.53
CA GLU A 229 -7.02 0.62 26.16
C GLU A 229 -8.25 0.85 27.04
N ALA A 230 -9.36 0.22 26.70
CA ALA A 230 -10.55 0.15 27.55
C ALA A 230 -11.02 -1.30 27.69
N SER A 231 -10.70 -1.87 28.85
CA SER A 231 -11.51 -2.79 29.66
C SER A 231 -12.23 -3.93 28.93
N ASP A 232 -11.53 -5.06 28.87
CA ASP A 232 -11.97 -6.44 28.67
C ASP A 232 -13.47 -6.75 28.78
N ALA A 233 -14.06 -7.01 27.60
CA ALA A 233 -14.89 -8.19 27.38
C ALA A 233 -14.71 -8.66 25.91
N GLU A 234 -13.98 -9.77 25.75
CA GLU A 234 -13.78 -10.58 24.53
C GLU A 234 -13.07 -9.91 23.33
N HIS A 235 -11.76 -10.19 23.24
CA HIS A 235 -10.78 -9.83 22.20
C HIS A 235 -11.07 -10.38 20.78
N ALA A 236 -12.32 -10.37 20.31
CA ALA A 236 -12.63 -10.71 18.93
C ALA A 236 -12.34 -9.51 18.03
N PHE A 237 -11.30 -9.60 17.21
CA PHE A 237 -11.01 -8.67 16.12
C PHE A 237 -10.75 -9.43 14.82
N ILE A 238 -10.89 -8.71 13.71
CA ILE A 238 -10.45 -9.17 12.39
C ILE A 238 -9.13 -8.46 12.11
N GLU A 239 -8.07 -9.20 11.83
CA GLU A 239 -6.75 -8.63 11.51
C GLU A 239 -6.49 -8.68 10.00
N ASP A 240 -5.97 -7.58 9.45
CA ASP A 240 -5.50 -7.51 8.07
C ASP A 240 -4.16 -8.22 7.96
N PRO A 241 -4.03 -9.25 7.10
CA PRO A 241 -2.75 -9.91 6.94
C PRO A 241 -1.67 -8.97 6.39
N THR A 242 -2.01 -7.95 5.60
CA THR A 242 -1.01 -7.10 4.92
C THR A 242 -0.35 -6.08 5.85
N THR A 243 -1.16 -5.40 6.68
CA THR A 243 -0.73 -4.27 7.51
C THR A 243 -0.76 -4.56 9.02
N GLY A 244 -1.36 -5.67 9.43
CA GLY A 244 -1.63 -5.99 10.85
C GLY A 244 -2.70 -5.10 11.49
N SER A 245 -3.42 -4.30 10.70
CA SER A 245 -4.50 -3.43 11.19
C SER A 245 -5.71 -4.25 11.62
N ARG A 246 -6.52 -3.73 12.53
CA ARG A 246 -7.63 -4.49 13.15
C ARG A 246 -8.97 -3.81 12.97
N ILE A 247 -10.00 -4.61 12.65
CA ILE A 247 -11.40 -4.22 12.72
C ILE A 247 -11.99 -4.81 14.00
N TYR A 248 -12.54 -3.93 14.82
CA TYR A 248 -13.27 -4.27 16.04
C TYR A 248 -14.76 -4.10 15.80
N ARG A 249 -15.59 -4.64 16.71
CA ARG A 249 -17.05 -4.48 16.64
C ARG A 249 -17.51 -3.02 16.60
N HIS A 250 -16.78 -2.10 17.22
CA HIS A 250 -17.12 -0.68 17.19
C HIS A 250 -16.72 0.01 15.88
N THR A 251 -15.64 -0.43 15.21
CA THR A 251 -15.19 0.11 13.91
C THR A 251 -15.77 -0.61 12.70
N SER A 252 -16.53 -1.70 12.89
CA SER A 252 -17.09 -2.49 11.78
C SER A 252 -18.09 -1.73 10.92
N VAL A 253 -18.74 -0.70 11.47
CA VAL A 253 -19.69 0.11 10.69
C VAL A 253 -18.94 0.90 9.62
N ASP A 254 -17.85 1.59 10.01
CA ASP A 254 -17.00 2.36 9.09
C ASP A 254 -16.35 1.46 8.03
N ALA A 255 -15.90 0.26 8.43
CA ALA A 255 -15.39 -0.74 7.51
C ALA A 255 -16.43 -1.14 6.45
N MET A 256 -17.68 -1.38 6.86
CA MET A 256 -18.76 -1.71 5.94
C MET A 256 -19.14 -0.54 5.03
N GLU A 257 -19.13 0.70 5.53
CA GLU A 257 -19.37 1.89 4.72
C GLU A 257 -18.29 2.07 3.64
N ARG A 258 -17.01 1.80 3.97
CA ARG A 258 -15.90 1.79 2.98
C ARG A 258 -16.09 0.71 1.93
N ILE A 259 -16.54 -0.49 2.33
CA ILE A 259 -16.85 -1.57 1.39
C ILE A 259 -18.00 -1.17 0.47
N ALA A 260 -19.08 -0.61 1.02
CA ALA A 260 -20.24 -0.17 0.25
C ALA A 260 -19.88 0.95 -0.74
N SER A 261 -19.10 1.93 -0.29
CA SER A 261 -18.63 3.04 -1.12
C SER A 261 -17.70 2.57 -2.25
N SER A 262 -16.78 1.65 -1.96
CA SER A 262 -15.81 1.16 -2.95
C SER A 262 -16.41 0.18 -3.97
N ARG A 263 -17.36 -0.67 -3.56
CA ARG A 263 -17.88 -1.76 -4.41
C ARG A 263 -19.30 -1.55 -4.92
N LEU A 264 -20.20 -0.98 -4.13
CA LEU A 264 -21.62 -0.86 -4.49
C LEU A 264 -21.99 0.48 -5.11
N ARG A 265 -21.14 1.51 -4.95
CA ARG A 265 -21.47 2.91 -5.29
C ARG A 265 -22.84 3.34 -4.71
N SER A 266 -23.23 2.73 -3.60
CA SER A 266 -24.49 2.97 -2.89
C SER A 266 -24.28 2.82 -1.38
N ASN A 267 -24.94 3.67 -0.61
CA ASN A 267 -24.89 3.66 0.85
C ASN A 267 -26.02 2.84 1.48
N GLU A 268 -26.94 2.29 0.68
CA GLU A 268 -28.07 1.49 1.17
C GLU A 268 -27.71 0.00 1.26
N PHE A 269 -26.88 -0.36 2.24
CA PHE A 269 -26.47 -1.75 2.50
C PHE A 269 -27.07 -2.34 3.80
N LEU A 270 -27.87 -1.57 4.54
CA LEU A 270 -28.45 -1.97 5.83
C LEU A 270 -29.99 -1.97 5.78
N ARG A 271 -30.60 -3.01 6.36
CA ARG A 271 -32.04 -3.09 6.65
C ARG A 271 -32.27 -3.31 8.14
N LEU A 272 -33.12 -2.48 8.74
CA LEU A 272 -33.55 -2.61 10.14
C LEU A 272 -34.82 -3.46 10.22
N ASN A 273 -34.82 -4.47 11.08
CA ASN A 273 -35.97 -5.27 11.46
C ASN A 273 -36.21 -5.14 12.98
N GLU A 274 -37.40 -4.69 13.37
CA GLU A 274 -37.80 -4.58 14.78
C GLU A 274 -38.66 -5.77 15.20
N GLN A 275 -38.27 -6.48 16.26
CA GLN A 275 -39.04 -7.59 16.82
C GLN A 275 -39.66 -7.20 18.17
N HIS A 276 -40.99 -7.28 18.23
CA HIS A 276 -41.77 -7.05 19.44
C HIS A 276 -42.10 -8.38 20.10
N LYS A 277 -41.53 -8.66 21.27
CA LYS A 277 -41.83 -9.86 22.07
C LYS A 277 -43.07 -9.65 22.95
N GLY A 278 -44.24 -9.52 22.32
CA GLY A 278 -45.53 -9.45 23.02
C GLY A 278 -45.71 -8.24 23.96
N PRO A 279 -46.89 -8.12 24.59
CA PRO A 279 -47.17 -7.05 25.55
C PRO A 279 -46.36 -7.27 26.83
N GLY A 280 -45.38 -6.39 27.09
CA GLY A 280 -44.61 -6.35 28.35
C GLY A 280 -43.11 -6.68 28.26
N SER A 281 -42.59 -7.10 27.10
CA SER A 281 -41.14 -7.30 26.92
C SER A 281 -40.49 -6.11 26.24
N ALA A 282 -39.21 -5.84 26.56
CA ALA A 282 -38.40 -4.85 25.85
C ALA A 282 -38.28 -5.23 24.35
N SER A 283 -38.51 -4.26 23.46
CA SER A 283 -38.29 -4.43 22.02
C SER A 283 -36.84 -4.77 21.74
N THR A 284 -36.62 -5.73 20.84
CA THR A 284 -35.28 -6.09 20.36
C THR A 284 -35.10 -5.69 18.91
N PHE A 285 -33.93 -5.14 18.60
CA PHE A 285 -33.55 -4.66 17.27
C PHE A 285 -32.62 -5.67 16.59
N MET A 286 -32.83 -5.88 15.29
CA MET A 286 -31.97 -6.68 14.43
C MET A 286 -31.65 -5.89 13.16
N TYR A 287 -30.39 -5.92 12.72
CA TYR A 287 -30.00 -5.38 11.43
C TYR A 287 -29.58 -6.52 10.49
N SER A 288 -29.95 -6.38 9.22
CA SER A 288 -29.49 -7.21 8.11
C SER A 288 -28.58 -6.38 7.21
N VAL A 289 -27.36 -6.87 7.00
CA VAL A 289 -26.40 -6.32 6.03
C VAL A 289 -26.61 -7.02 4.71
N ILE A 290 -27.01 -6.26 3.69
CA ILE A 290 -27.28 -6.75 2.36
C ILE A 290 -26.34 -6.05 1.40
N ILE A 291 -25.37 -6.82 0.90
CA ILE A 291 -24.53 -6.45 -0.22
C ILE A 291 -24.95 -7.34 -1.38
N PRO A 292 -25.61 -6.80 -2.42
CA PRO A 292 -26.07 -7.57 -3.56
C PRO A 292 -24.99 -8.50 -4.10
N GLY A 293 -25.31 -9.79 -4.17
CA GLY A 293 -24.40 -10.85 -4.59
C GLY A 293 -23.34 -11.25 -3.55
N LEU A 294 -22.93 -10.38 -2.63
CA LEU A 294 -21.79 -10.67 -1.75
C LEU A 294 -22.19 -11.29 -0.41
N CYS A 295 -23.23 -10.73 0.23
CA CYS A 295 -23.56 -11.02 1.62
C CYS A 295 -25.02 -10.64 1.92
N ASP A 296 -25.77 -11.56 2.53
CA ASP A 296 -27.03 -11.27 3.23
C ASP A 296 -26.93 -11.85 4.63
N ILE A 297 -26.49 -11.02 5.59
CA ILE A 297 -26.19 -11.45 6.96
C ILE A 297 -27.02 -10.66 7.95
N THR A 298 -27.78 -11.38 8.75
CA THR A 298 -28.56 -10.81 9.85
C THR A 298 -27.82 -10.96 11.18
N GLY A 299 -27.65 -9.83 11.88
CA GLY A 299 -27.06 -9.78 13.21
C GLY A 299 -27.99 -10.33 14.30
N PRO A 300 -27.45 -10.70 15.48
CA PRO A 300 -28.27 -11.16 16.61
C PRO A 300 -29.16 -10.03 17.16
N PRO A 301 -30.30 -10.36 17.80
CA PRO A 301 -31.17 -9.37 18.43
C PRO A 301 -30.46 -8.67 19.60
N ARG A 302 -30.55 -7.33 19.64
CA ARG A 302 -29.97 -6.49 20.72
C ARG A 302 -30.99 -5.49 21.26
N LEU A 303 -30.74 -4.97 22.45
CA LEU A 303 -31.62 -4.00 23.12
C LEU A 303 -31.46 -2.57 22.57
N SER A 304 -30.32 -2.26 21.92
CA SER A 304 -30.04 -0.96 21.31
C SER A 304 -29.89 -1.09 19.79
N LYS A 305 -30.42 -0.11 19.05
CA LYS A 305 -30.29 -0.03 17.59
C LYS A 305 -28.82 0.03 17.16
N ASP A 306 -28.00 0.83 17.83
CA ASP A 306 -26.58 0.97 17.50
C ASP A 306 -25.81 -0.32 17.76
N ASP A 307 -26.14 -1.02 18.85
CA ASP A 307 -25.48 -2.29 19.16
C ASP A 307 -25.89 -3.41 18.19
N ALA A 308 -27.16 -3.43 17.75
CA ALA A 308 -27.65 -4.31 16.71
C ALA A 308 -26.97 -4.03 15.36
N LYS A 309 -26.84 -2.74 14.99
CA LYS A 309 -26.14 -2.29 13.77
C LYS A 309 -24.69 -2.75 13.78
N ARG A 310 -23.95 -2.44 14.84
CA ARG A 310 -22.55 -2.87 15.02
C ARG A 310 -22.40 -4.39 14.98
N ALA A 311 -23.29 -5.13 15.64
CA ALA A 311 -23.26 -6.60 15.63
C ALA A 311 -23.45 -7.18 14.22
N ALA A 312 -24.40 -6.64 13.46
CA ALA A 312 -24.67 -7.07 12.09
C ALA A 312 -23.48 -6.75 11.17
N CYS A 313 -22.97 -5.52 11.22
CA CYS A 313 -21.80 -5.11 10.43
C CYS A 313 -20.56 -5.94 10.77
N TYR A 314 -20.27 -6.18 12.05
CA TYR A 314 -19.11 -6.99 12.44
C TYR A 314 -19.23 -8.43 11.94
N ARG A 315 -20.41 -9.05 12.05
CA ARG A 315 -20.65 -10.39 11.52
C ARG A 315 -20.51 -10.45 10.00
N ALA A 316 -20.95 -9.41 9.29
CA ALA A 316 -20.74 -9.29 7.86
C ALA A 316 -19.24 -9.18 7.53
N CYS A 317 -18.49 -8.32 8.23
CA CYS A 317 -17.03 -8.25 8.08
C CYS A 317 -16.35 -9.61 8.34
N GLN A 318 -16.75 -10.36 9.38
CA GLN A 318 -16.18 -11.68 9.66
C GLN A 318 -16.40 -12.65 8.49
N ASN A 319 -17.60 -12.64 7.91
CA ASN A 319 -17.90 -13.47 6.75
C ASN A 319 -17.08 -13.06 5.53
N LEU A 320 -17.03 -11.75 5.21
CA LEU A 320 -16.22 -11.23 4.11
C LEU A 320 -14.73 -11.52 4.29
N ALA A 321 -14.21 -11.43 5.52
CA ALA A 321 -12.84 -11.79 5.85
C ALA A 321 -12.57 -13.29 5.62
N SER A 322 -13.50 -14.16 6.03
CA SER A 322 -13.36 -15.62 5.86
C SER A 322 -13.30 -16.06 4.39
N ILE A 323 -13.92 -15.30 3.49
CA ILE A 323 -13.83 -15.50 2.03
C ILE A 323 -12.73 -14.65 1.38
N GLY A 324 -11.99 -13.88 2.18
CA GLY A 324 -10.85 -13.08 1.79
C GLY A 324 -11.18 -11.78 1.07
N LEU A 325 -12.41 -11.27 1.10
CA LEU A 325 -12.82 -10.11 0.29
C LEU A 325 -12.60 -8.76 0.96
N ILE A 326 -12.09 -8.74 2.18
CA ILE A 326 -11.68 -7.49 2.83
C ILE A 326 -10.27 -7.13 2.36
N ASP A 327 -10.16 -5.96 1.74
CA ASP A 327 -8.90 -5.34 1.34
C ASP A 327 -8.30 -4.57 2.52
N CYS A 328 -6.97 -4.46 2.59
CA CYS A 328 -6.28 -3.65 3.60
C CYS A 328 -6.79 -2.20 3.67
N ARG A 329 -7.28 -1.64 2.55
CA ARG A 329 -7.90 -0.31 2.46
C ARG A 329 -9.18 -0.15 3.29
N VAL A 330 -9.84 -1.26 3.63
CA VAL A 330 -11.05 -1.24 4.47
C VAL A 330 -10.67 -1.03 5.94
N PHE A 331 -9.49 -1.49 6.35
CA PHE A 331 -9.05 -1.42 7.73
C PHE A 331 -8.68 0.02 8.13
N PRO A 332 -8.78 0.37 9.42
CA PRO A 332 -8.24 1.63 9.92
C PRO A 332 -6.74 1.73 9.55
N PRO A 333 -6.24 2.91 9.14
CA PRO A 333 -4.84 3.08 8.80
C PRO A 333 -3.95 2.70 10.00
N SER A 334 -2.96 1.83 9.77
CA SER A 334 -2.01 1.44 10.80
C SER A 334 -1.11 2.61 11.16
N THR A 335 -1.06 2.97 12.45
CA THR A 335 -0.10 3.95 12.99
C THR A 335 1.35 3.56 12.72
N LYS A 336 1.66 2.26 12.60
CA LYS A 336 3.02 1.77 12.35
C LYS A 336 3.55 2.09 10.94
N LEU A 337 2.67 2.22 9.94
CA LEU A 337 3.07 2.55 8.58
C LEU A 337 3.56 4.01 8.48
N ALA A 338 2.91 4.94 9.20
CA ALA A 338 3.31 6.34 9.24
C ALA A 338 4.73 6.52 9.83
N ASP A 339 5.06 5.78 10.89
CA ASP A 339 6.37 5.86 11.55
C ASP A 339 7.52 5.26 10.70
N ASN A 340 7.25 4.19 9.94
CA ASN A 340 8.27 3.51 9.14
C ASN A 340 8.72 4.31 7.91
N PHE A 341 7.83 5.10 7.29
CA PHE A 341 8.23 6.01 6.21
C PHE A 341 9.06 7.20 6.73
N GLY A 342 8.83 7.65 7.96
CA GLY A 342 9.61 8.72 8.59
C GLY A 342 11.02 8.29 9.01
N HIS A 343 11.19 7.06 9.50
CA HIS A 343 12.49 6.61 10.03
C HIS A 343 13.43 5.94 9.01
N ALA A 344 12.94 5.56 7.82
CA ALA A 344 13.78 4.92 6.80
C ALA A 344 14.81 5.87 6.16
N PHE A 345 14.60 7.19 6.23
CA PHE A 345 15.54 8.19 5.72
C PHE A 345 16.59 8.66 6.75
N ASP A 346 16.35 8.46 8.05
CA ASP A 346 17.15 9.10 9.11
C ASP A 346 18.17 8.16 9.80
N ARG A 347 18.22 6.89 9.38
CA ARG A 347 19.14 5.87 9.96
C ARG A 347 20.41 5.61 9.14
N THR A 348 20.78 6.48 8.22
CA THR A 348 22.16 6.49 7.71
C THR A 348 23.06 7.24 8.68
N SER A 349 23.57 6.51 9.67
CA SER A 349 24.78 6.83 10.43
C SER A 349 25.81 7.51 9.52
N LEU A 350 26.14 8.76 9.83
CA LEU A 350 27.07 9.63 9.11
C LEU A 350 28.57 9.26 9.29
N ASP A 351 28.91 8.15 9.95
CA ASP A 351 30.29 7.89 10.39
C ASP A 351 30.99 6.65 9.80
N SER A 352 30.59 6.12 8.64
CA SER A 352 31.38 5.05 8.00
C SER A 352 31.62 5.29 6.51
N LYS A 353 32.90 5.40 6.13
CA LYS A 353 33.41 5.49 4.76
C LYS A 353 32.69 4.49 3.83
N PRO A 354 32.30 4.90 2.61
CA PRO A 354 31.53 4.06 1.71
C PRO A 354 32.42 2.97 1.09
N SER A 355 32.46 1.79 1.69
CA SER A 355 32.80 0.57 0.95
C SER A 355 31.67 0.33 -0.06
N GLY A 356 32.02 0.13 -1.34
CA GLY A 356 31.11 0.05 -2.50
C GLY A 356 30.11 -1.11 -2.52
N THR A 357 29.79 -1.70 -1.38
CA THR A 357 28.76 -2.74 -1.20
C THR A 357 27.95 -2.44 0.06
N LYS A 358 27.06 -1.43 -0.03
CA LYS A 358 25.98 -1.28 0.97
C LYS A 358 25.09 -2.52 0.87
N ARG A 359 25.17 -3.42 1.85
CA ARG A 359 24.21 -4.51 2.02
C ARG A 359 22.89 -3.89 2.46
N TYR A 360 21.93 -3.81 1.55
CA TYR A 360 20.57 -3.42 1.90
C TYR A 360 20.03 -4.42 2.94
N LEU A 361 19.35 -3.91 3.96
CA LEU A 361 18.60 -4.77 4.88
C LEU A 361 17.59 -5.58 4.06
N LYS A 362 17.53 -6.88 4.33
CA LYS A 362 16.57 -7.78 3.67
C LYS A 362 15.16 -7.29 4.04
N LYS A 363 14.44 -6.76 3.04
CA LYS A 363 13.04 -6.37 3.22
C LYS A 363 12.19 -7.65 3.19
N GLU A 364 11.40 -7.86 4.22
CA GLU A 364 10.37 -8.90 4.26
C GLU A 364 9.02 -8.20 4.41
N PRO A 365 8.02 -8.48 3.56
CA PRO A 365 6.67 -7.98 3.75
C PRO A 365 6.10 -8.43 5.09
N ASP A 366 5.49 -7.49 5.84
CA ASP A 366 4.81 -7.78 7.11
C ASP A 366 3.76 -8.89 6.98
N PHE A 367 3.18 -9.03 5.78
CA PHE A 367 2.30 -10.14 5.41
C PHE A 367 2.81 -11.51 5.84
N TRP A 368 4.09 -11.82 5.61
CA TRP A 368 4.62 -13.15 5.96
C TRP A 368 4.75 -13.36 7.45
N THR A 369 5.03 -12.29 8.20
CA THR A 369 5.08 -12.31 9.67
C THR A 369 3.69 -12.53 10.23
N ASN A 370 2.69 -11.82 9.73
CA ASN A 370 1.32 -11.86 10.24
C ASN A 370 0.59 -13.18 9.92
N THR A 371 1.03 -13.90 8.89
CA THR A 371 0.33 -15.09 8.38
C THR A 371 1.02 -16.41 8.70
N ARG A 372 2.24 -16.36 9.28
CA ARG A 372 3.06 -17.55 9.55
C ARG A 372 2.37 -18.53 10.48
N ASP A 373 1.77 -18.03 11.56
CA ASP A 373 1.20 -18.85 12.64
C ASP A 373 -0.29 -19.17 12.44
N VAL A 374 -0.87 -18.74 11.31
CA VAL A 374 -2.26 -19.03 10.97
C VAL A 374 -2.40 -20.52 10.61
N PRO A 375 -3.36 -21.27 11.19
CA PRO A 375 -3.58 -22.67 10.83
C PRO A 375 -4.05 -22.80 9.38
N ILE A 376 -3.58 -23.83 8.69
CA ILE A 376 -3.96 -24.12 7.29
C ILE A 376 -5.35 -24.77 7.28
N ILE A 377 -6.39 -23.95 7.33
CA ILE A 377 -7.80 -24.39 7.21
C ILE A 377 -8.28 -24.23 5.76
N SER A 378 -7.86 -23.14 5.13
CA SER A 378 -8.13 -22.82 3.73
C SER A 378 -6.91 -22.11 3.14
N LEU A 379 -6.68 -22.31 1.85
CA LEU A 379 -5.62 -21.61 1.13
C LEU A 379 -6.23 -20.63 0.12
N PHE A 380 -5.68 -19.42 0.07
CA PHE A 380 -6.12 -18.33 -0.78
C PHE A 380 -5.24 -18.25 -2.03
N PRO A 381 -5.78 -18.52 -3.23
CA PRO A 381 -4.99 -18.51 -4.45
C PRO A 381 -4.74 -17.12 -5.01
N VAL A 382 -3.54 -16.92 -5.52
CA VAL A 382 -3.16 -15.87 -6.46
C VAL A 382 -2.69 -16.55 -7.74
N ILE A 383 -3.51 -16.45 -8.77
CA ILE A 383 -3.32 -17.07 -10.07
C ILE A 383 -2.44 -16.16 -10.92
N ILE A 384 -1.40 -16.73 -11.50
CA ILE A 384 -0.42 -16.07 -12.34
C ILE A 384 -0.49 -16.72 -13.72
N SER A 385 -0.76 -15.91 -14.73
CA SER A 385 -0.80 -16.33 -16.13
C SER A 385 -0.07 -15.31 -16.99
N THR A 386 0.54 -15.76 -18.08
CA THR A 386 1.23 -14.91 -19.05
C THR A 386 0.64 -15.08 -20.43
N ASN A 387 0.70 -14.05 -21.26
CA ASN A 387 0.39 -14.14 -22.68
C ASN A 387 1.62 -14.50 -23.55
N HIS A 388 2.78 -14.72 -22.93
CA HIS A 388 3.96 -15.22 -23.62
C HIS A 388 3.77 -16.67 -24.06
N THR A 389 4.35 -17.01 -25.20
CA THR A 389 4.48 -18.37 -25.71
C THR A 389 5.95 -18.74 -25.78
N ASP A 390 6.25 -20.04 -25.74
CA ASP A 390 7.60 -20.54 -26.00
C ASP A 390 8.01 -20.34 -27.47
N GLU A 391 9.20 -20.86 -27.82
CA GLU A 391 9.76 -20.77 -29.18
C GLU A 391 8.91 -21.48 -30.24
N ASP A 392 8.16 -22.51 -29.82
CA ASP A 392 7.22 -23.26 -30.66
C ASP A 392 5.83 -22.59 -30.74
N GLY A 393 5.65 -21.44 -30.08
CA GLY A 393 4.37 -20.75 -30.01
C GLY A 393 3.35 -21.39 -29.07
N LYS A 394 3.77 -22.34 -28.22
CA LYS A 394 2.89 -22.97 -27.22
C LYS A 394 2.75 -22.07 -25.98
N PRO A 395 1.54 -21.96 -25.42
CA PRO A 395 1.32 -21.15 -24.23
C PRO A 395 1.87 -21.84 -22.97
N TYR A 396 2.36 -21.04 -22.02
CA TYR A 396 2.75 -21.56 -20.71
C TYR A 396 1.52 -21.93 -19.87
N ALA A 397 1.62 -23.04 -19.15
CA ALA A 397 0.64 -23.42 -18.15
C ALA A 397 0.57 -22.36 -17.03
N PRO A 398 -0.63 -21.92 -16.64
CA PRO A 398 -0.79 -21.02 -15.50
C PRO A 398 -0.35 -21.69 -14.19
N LEU A 399 -0.03 -20.88 -13.20
CA LEU A 399 0.30 -21.37 -11.85
C LEU A 399 -0.44 -20.56 -10.80
N ALA A 400 -0.63 -21.14 -9.62
CA ALA A 400 -1.20 -20.45 -8.47
C ALA A 400 -0.20 -20.43 -7.30
N ILE A 401 -0.10 -19.27 -6.67
CA ILE A 401 0.52 -19.12 -5.35
C ILE A 401 -0.60 -19.22 -4.32
N LEU A 402 -0.50 -20.19 -3.43
CA LEU A 402 -1.48 -20.48 -2.39
C LEU A 402 -0.95 -19.99 -1.05
N THR A 403 -1.73 -19.14 -0.37
CA THR A 403 -1.33 -18.49 0.89
C THR A 403 -2.33 -18.77 2.00
N ARG A 404 -1.91 -18.71 3.27
CA ARG A 404 -2.79 -19.02 4.43
C ARG A 404 -3.85 -17.94 4.71
N GLN A 405 -3.62 -16.74 4.19
CA GLN A 405 -4.51 -15.59 4.25
C GLN A 405 -4.48 -14.90 2.88
N PRO A 406 -5.52 -14.16 2.48
CA PRO A 406 -5.56 -13.52 1.17
C PRO A 406 -4.45 -12.47 1.00
N LEU A 407 -3.68 -12.57 -0.08
CA LEU A 407 -2.81 -11.47 -0.52
C LEU A 407 -3.66 -10.27 -0.98
N PRO A 408 -3.12 -9.04 -0.86
CA PRO A 408 -3.79 -7.85 -1.38
C PRO A 408 -3.92 -7.92 -2.90
N ASP A 409 -4.73 -7.04 -3.48
CA ASP A 409 -4.87 -6.95 -4.94
C ASP A 409 -3.53 -6.49 -5.54
N LEU A 410 -2.85 -7.42 -6.23
CA LEU A 410 -1.57 -7.17 -6.89
C LEU A 410 -1.80 -6.70 -8.32
N GLN A 411 -1.03 -5.70 -8.74
CA GLN A 411 -1.11 -5.18 -10.10
C GLN A 411 -0.45 -6.11 -11.11
N ASN A 412 -1.02 -6.19 -12.31
CA ASN A 412 -0.37 -6.79 -13.46
C ASN A 412 0.93 -6.04 -13.77
N PHE A 413 1.96 -6.76 -14.15
CA PHE A 413 3.24 -6.17 -14.53
C PHE A 413 3.79 -6.84 -15.79
N ARG A 414 4.88 -6.28 -16.33
CA ARG A 414 5.49 -6.75 -17.58
C ARG A 414 6.78 -7.49 -17.29
N LEU A 415 6.96 -8.59 -18.00
CA LEU A 415 8.25 -9.25 -18.19
C LEU A 415 8.75 -8.96 -19.60
N PHE A 416 10.06 -9.03 -19.82
CA PHE A 416 10.69 -8.76 -21.11
C PHE A 416 11.44 -9.99 -21.57
N TYR A 417 10.96 -10.63 -22.63
CA TYR A 417 11.60 -11.80 -23.23
C TYR A 417 12.31 -11.34 -24.51
N SER A 418 13.65 -11.34 -24.51
CA SER A 418 14.46 -10.83 -25.63
C SER A 418 14.06 -9.41 -26.05
N GLY A 419 13.73 -8.55 -25.07
CA GLY A 419 13.27 -7.18 -25.28
C GLY A 419 11.77 -7.04 -25.62
N VAL A 420 11.06 -8.14 -25.87
CA VAL A 420 9.62 -8.12 -26.14
C VAL A 420 8.83 -8.12 -24.83
N PRO A 421 7.99 -7.11 -24.57
CA PRO A 421 7.18 -7.07 -23.36
C PRO A 421 6.05 -8.10 -23.42
N SER A 422 5.92 -8.90 -22.36
CA SER A 422 4.79 -9.78 -22.11
C SER A 422 4.13 -9.40 -20.79
N VAL A 423 2.80 -9.46 -20.75
CA VAL A 423 2.02 -9.08 -19.58
C VAL A 423 1.80 -10.32 -18.72
N VAL A 424 2.24 -10.23 -17.46
CA VAL A 424 1.87 -11.17 -16.40
C VAL A 424 0.59 -10.68 -15.78
N SER A 425 -0.49 -11.44 -15.98
CA SER A 425 -1.76 -11.22 -15.32
C SER A 425 -1.75 -11.90 -13.96
N ILE A 426 -2.12 -11.13 -12.94
CA ILE A 426 -2.29 -11.62 -11.57
C ILE A 426 -3.77 -11.49 -11.22
N LYS A 427 -4.37 -12.58 -10.78
CA LYS A 427 -5.79 -12.62 -10.38
C LYS A 427 -5.94 -13.38 -9.08
N ARG A 428 -6.88 -12.95 -8.24
CA ARG A 428 -7.21 -13.67 -7.01
C ARG A 428 -8.18 -14.80 -7.33
N GLY A 429 -7.99 -15.95 -6.71
CA GLY A 429 -8.91 -17.09 -6.79
C GLY A 429 -9.81 -17.18 -5.56
N ALA A 430 -10.87 -17.98 -5.68
CA ALA A 430 -11.71 -18.33 -4.54
C ALA A 430 -10.92 -19.18 -3.52
N PRO A 431 -11.19 -19.06 -2.20
CA PRO A 431 -10.52 -19.85 -1.19
C PRO A 431 -10.69 -21.36 -1.43
N LEU A 432 -9.59 -22.10 -1.35
CA LEU A 432 -9.56 -23.55 -1.53
C LEU A 432 -9.57 -24.24 -0.18
N ARG A 433 -10.51 -25.18 -0.01
CA ARG A 433 -10.46 -26.17 1.07
C ARG A 433 -9.65 -27.36 0.57
N ILE A 434 -8.57 -27.68 1.28
CA ILE A 434 -7.59 -28.66 0.86
C ILE A 434 -7.36 -29.62 2.03
N GLU A 435 -7.28 -30.91 1.72
CA GLU A 435 -7.06 -31.96 2.72
C GLU A 435 -5.60 -31.99 3.21
N ALA A 436 -5.36 -32.55 4.39
CA ALA A 436 -4.01 -32.61 4.97
C ALA A 436 -2.99 -33.32 4.06
N ALA A 437 -3.42 -34.39 3.36
CA ALA A 437 -2.58 -35.10 2.40
C ALA A 437 -2.18 -34.21 1.20
N GLN A 438 -3.13 -33.46 0.66
CA GLN A 438 -2.90 -32.52 -0.43
C GLN A 438 -2.00 -31.35 0.00
N VAL A 439 -2.13 -30.86 1.23
CA VAL A 439 -1.23 -29.83 1.80
C VAL A 439 0.22 -30.37 1.85
N GLN A 440 0.40 -31.63 2.25
CA GLN A 440 1.72 -32.26 2.27
C GLN A 440 2.30 -32.41 0.86
N ASP A 441 1.49 -32.82 -0.12
CA ASP A 441 1.92 -32.92 -1.51
C ASP A 441 2.30 -31.55 -2.10
N LEU A 442 1.50 -30.50 -1.84
CA LEU A 442 1.83 -29.12 -2.21
C LEU A 442 3.13 -28.64 -1.57
N HIS A 443 3.37 -28.97 -0.30
CA HIS A 443 4.58 -28.61 0.40
C HIS A 443 5.82 -29.22 -0.28
N LEU A 444 5.81 -30.53 -0.51
CA LEU A 444 6.90 -31.25 -1.17
C LEU A 444 7.09 -30.79 -2.62
N TYR A 445 5.98 -30.55 -3.34
CA TYR A 445 6.01 -29.99 -4.68
C TYR A 445 6.64 -28.58 -4.71
N THR A 446 6.30 -27.72 -3.74
CA THR A 446 6.88 -26.38 -3.62
C THR A 446 8.38 -26.45 -3.38
N LEU A 447 8.83 -27.32 -2.46
CA LEU A 447 10.26 -27.58 -2.25
C LEU A 447 10.94 -28.07 -3.53
N ARG A 448 10.28 -28.96 -4.29
CA ARG A 448 10.78 -29.46 -5.58
C ARG A 448 11.00 -28.33 -6.57
N ILE A 449 10.02 -27.45 -6.74
CA ILE A 449 10.13 -26.29 -7.64
C ILE A 449 11.26 -25.35 -7.19
N CYS A 450 11.38 -25.06 -5.90
CA CYS A 450 12.48 -24.24 -5.37
C CYS A 450 13.86 -24.86 -5.65
N ARG A 451 14.01 -26.17 -5.44
CA ARG A 451 15.24 -26.93 -5.75
C ARG A 451 15.53 -26.96 -7.24
N LEU A 452 14.50 -27.11 -8.08
CA LEU A 452 14.61 -27.15 -9.53
C LEU A 452 15.11 -25.81 -10.07
N ILE A 453 14.48 -24.70 -9.67
CA ILE A 453 14.82 -23.34 -10.12
C ILE A 453 16.19 -22.91 -9.59
N SER A 454 16.49 -23.15 -8.32
CA SER A 454 17.76 -22.73 -7.71
C SER A 454 18.94 -23.65 -8.04
N ASN A 455 18.65 -24.88 -8.49
CA ASN A 455 19.60 -25.99 -8.58
C ASN A 455 20.48 -26.14 -7.31
N LYS A 456 19.87 -25.89 -6.15
CA LYS A 456 20.49 -25.99 -4.83
C LYS A 456 19.59 -26.77 -3.89
N TYR A 457 20.21 -27.40 -2.90
CA TYR A 457 19.47 -27.98 -1.80
C TYR A 457 18.71 -26.88 -1.07
N TYR A 458 17.41 -27.11 -0.88
CA TYR A 458 16.51 -26.23 -0.17
C TYR A 458 15.61 -27.09 0.71
N ASP A 459 15.57 -26.80 2.00
CA ASP A 459 14.74 -27.53 2.93
C ASP A 459 13.98 -26.54 3.82
N ALA A 460 12.71 -26.83 4.03
CA ALA A 460 11.85 -26.07 4.92
C ALA A 460 10.78 -27.03 5.43
N THR A 461 10.46 -26.92 6.71
CA THR A 461 9.31 -27.66 7.28
C THR A 461 7.99 -27.07 6.79
N LEU A 462 6.91 -27.85 6.86
CA LEU A 462 5.56 -27.38 6.53
C LEU A 462 5.16 -26.13 7.34
N ALA A 463 5.50 -26.06 8.63
CA ALA A 463 5.22 -24.90 9.49
C ALA A 463 5.89 -23.62 8.96
N ASN A 464 7.17 -23.71 8.61
CA ASN A 464 7.98 -22.60 8.09
C ASN A 464 7.65 -22.22 6.63
N THR A 465 6.83 -23.01 5.93
CA THR A 465 6.44 -22.74 4.54
C THR A 465 5.31 -21.71 4.50
N VAL A 466 5.61 -20.48 4.11
CA VAL A 466 4.64 -19.35 4.15
C VAL A 466 3.68 -19.30 2.95
N TYR A 467 4.02 -19.97 1.85
CA TYR A 467 3.17 -20.12 0.67
C TYR A 467 3.44 -21.47 -0.01
N PHE A 468 2.50 -21.91 -0.83
CA PHE A 468 2.63 -23.10 -1.67
C PHE A 468 2.46 -22.72 -3.14
N ILE A 469 3.05 -23.53 -4.03
CA ILE A 469 2.88 -23.39 -5.48
C ILE A 469 2.02 -24.56 -5.95
N ALA A 470 1.03 -24.28 -6.79
CA ALA A 470 0.23 -25.29 -7.48
C ALA A 470 0.24 -25.02 -8.99
N PRO A 471 0.51 -26.03 -9.85
CA PRO A 471 0.32 -25.90 -11.27
C PRO A 471 -1.18 -25.88 -11.61
N LEU A 472 -1.54 -25.23 -12.70
CA LEU A 472 -2.90 -25.30 -13.27
C LEU A 472 -2.84 -25.94 -14.66
N ALA A 473 -3.86 -26.71 -14.98
CA ALA A 473 -4.01 -27.30 -16.31
C ALA A 473 -4.05 -26.21 -17.39
N LEU A 474 -3.46 -26.48 -18.56
CA LEU A 474 -3.49 -25.59 -19.74
C LEU A 474 -4.91 -25.26 -20.22
N THR A 475 -5.89 -26.11 -19.86
CA THR A 475 -7.31 -25.90 -20.14
C THR A 475 -7.93 -24.80 -19.28
N TRP A 476 -7.30 -24.43 -18.16
CA TRP A 476 -7.77 -23.32 -17.36
C TRP A 476 -7.62 -22.02 -18.14
N LYS A 477 -8.74 -21.33 -18.32
CA LYS A 477 -8.80 -20.00 -18.89
C LYS A 477 -9.59 -19.11 -17.94
N PRO A 478 -9.19 -17.84 -17.78
CA PRO A 478 -10.01 -16.89 -17.04
C PRO A 478 -11.31 -16.66 -17.83
N SER A 479 -12.40 -17.30 -17.43
CA SER A 479 -13.71 -17.08 -18.05
C SER A 479 -14.25 -15.70 -17.66
N ASN A 480 -14.82 -14.98 -18.62
CA ASN A 480 -15.61 -13.78 -18.34
C ASN A 480 -17.02 -14.14 -17.84
N ASP A 481 -17.47 -15.38 -18.03
CA ASP A 481 -18.82 -15.83 -17.65
C ASP A 481 -18.97 -16.04 -16.13
N ASP A 482 -17.85 -16.16 -15.39
CA ASP A 482 -17.84 -16.25 -13.92
C ASP A 482 -18.43 -15.00 -13.25
N VAL A 483 -18.50 -13.86 -13.97
CA VAL A 483 -19.02 -12.60 -13.40
C VAL A 483 -20.53 -12.68 -13.14
N PHE A 484 -21.29 -13.46 -13.93
CA PHE A 484 -22.75 -13.56 -13.78
C PHE A 484 -23.18 -14.58 -12.72
N ASN A 485 -22.41 -15.66 -12.55
CA ASN A 485 -22.73 -16.73 -11.61
C ASN A 485 -21.96 -16.65 -10.30
N ASN A 486 -20.82 -15.94 -10.28
CA ASN A 486 -20.06 -15.67 -9.07
C ASN A 486 -20.09 -14.16 -8.78
N PRO A 487 -20.95 -13.70 -7.86
CA PRO A 487 -20.98 -12.29 -7.45
C PRO A 487 -19.68 -11.78 -6.82
N LEU A 488 -18.76 -12.69 -6.47
CA LEU A 488 -17.42 -12.36 -5.99
C LEU A 488 -16.42 -12.09 -7.12
N GLY A 489 -16.72 -12.56 -8.35
CA GLY A 489 -15.81 -12.52 -9.49
C GLY A 489 -14.50 -13.28 -9.29
N LEU A 490 -14.42 -14.19 -8.29
CA LEU A 490 -13.22 -14.95 -7.97
C LEU A 490 -13.27 -16.35 -8.62
N PRO A 491 -12.40 -16.67 -9.59
CA PRO A 491 -12.38 -18.00 -10.21
C PRO A 491 -12.05 -19.10 -9.19
N CYS A 492 -12.78 -20.22 -9.26
CA CYS A 492 -12.42 -21.44 -8.56
C CYS A 492 -11.40 -22.23 -9.39
N ILE A 493 -10.34 -22.74 -8.75
CA ILE A 493 -9.26 -23.47 -9.44
C ILE A 493 -9.09 -24.92 -8.96
N SER A 494 -9.92 -25.38 -8.02
CA SER A 494 -9.74 -26.70 -7.36
C SER A 494 -9.68 -27.86 -8.35
N GLU A 495 -10.55 -27.83 -9.37
CA GLU A 495 -10.68 -28.87 -10.40
C GLU A 495 -9.60 -28.78 -11.49
N TYR A 496 -8.87 -27.68 -11.54
CA TYR A 496 -7.84 -27.42 -12.55
C TYR A 496 -6.43 -27.72 -12.02
N ILE A 497 -6.27 -28.01 -10.73
CA ILE A 497 -5.01 -28.46 -10.16
C ILE A 497 -4.86 -29.96 -10.48
N PRO A 498 -3.85 -30.38 -11.26
CA PRO A 498 -3.63 -31.78 -11.58
C PRO A 498 -3.00 -32.51 -10.38
N TRP A 499 -3.81 -32.84 -9.38
CA TRP A 499 -3.34 -33.41 -8.10
C TRP A 499 -2.47 -34.64 -8.26
N ASP A 500 -2.80 -35.54 -9.19
CA ASP A 500 -1.99 -36.74 -9.46
C ASP A 500 -0.55 -36.39 -9.87
N LEU A 501 -0.38 -35.35 -10.69
CA LEU A 501 0.94 -34.88 -11.13
C LEU A 501 1.67 -34.14 -9.99
N VAL A 502 0.95 -33.40 -9.15
CA VAL A 502 1.51 -32.73 -7.96
C VAL A 502 2.05 -33.79 -6.99
N SER A 503 1.28 -34.82 -6.68
CA SER A 503 1.68 -35.94 -5.82
C SER A 503 2.84 -36.74 -6.41
N LEU A 504 2.86 -36.93 -7.73
CA LEU A 504 3.96 -37.59 -8.44
C LEU A 504 5.27 -36.80 -8.33
N ALA A 505 5.24 -35.49 -8.61
CA ALA A 505 6.42 -34.61 -8.53
C ALA A 505 6.89 -34.33 -7.09
N ALA A 506 5.97 -34.40 -6.11
CA ALA A 506 6.29 -34.35 -4.69
C ALA A 506 7.16 -35.55 -4.26
N ARG A 507 6.82 -36.75 -4.73
CA ARG A 507 7.48 -38.01 -4.32
C ARG A 507 8.73 -38.32 -5.14
N SER A 508 8.74 -37.93 -6.41
CA SER A 508 9.80 -38.29 -7.36
C SER A 508 10.39 -37.03 -8.00
N TYR A 509 11.71 -36.91 -7.98
CA TYR A 509 12.41 -35.79 -8.64
C TYR A 509 12.61 -35.99 -10.14
N SER A 510 12.55 -37.24 -10.58
CA SER A 510 12.64 -37.66 -11.96
C SER A 510 11.85 -38.95 -12.12
N ILE A 511 11.36 -39.19 -13.33
CA ILE A 511 10.71 -40.44 -13.72
C ILE A 511 11.60 -41.05 -14.79
N PRO A 512 11.91 -42.35 -14.74
CA PRO A 512 12.64 -43.01 -15.82
C PRO A 512 11.80 -42.95 -17.10
N LEU A 513 12.48 -42.77 -18.24
CA LEU A 513 11.83 -42.92 -19.54
C LEU A 513 11.25 -44.34 -19.64
N LYS A 514 10.07 -44.45 -20.27
CA LYS A 514 9.46 -45.77 -20.47
C LYS A 514 10.39 -46.61 -21.34
N LYS A 515 10.60 -47.87 -20.94
CA LYS A 515 11.21 -48.89 -21.80
C LYS A 515 10.24 -49.21 -22.92
N ALA A 516 10.29 -48.40 -23.95
CA ALA A 516 9.37 -48.48 -25.07
C ALA A 516 9.70 -49.70 -25.92
N VAL A 517 8.67 -50.37 -26.42
CA VAL A 517 8.84 -51.47 -27.40
C VAL A 517 9.06 -50.86 -28.79
N THR A 518 8.59 -49.64 -29.01
CA THR A 518 8.65 -48.94 -30.30
C THR A 518 9.25 -47.53 -30.19
N LEU A 519 9.77 -47.04 -31.32
CA LEU A 519 10.34 -45.69 -31.43
C LEU A 519 9.31 -44.59 -31.13
N GLU A 520 8.08 -44.79 -31.60
CA GLU A 520 6.95 -43.86 -31.49
C GLU A 520 6.52 -43.64 -30.03
N GLU A 521 6.51 -44.71 -29.22
CA GLU A 521 6.23 -44.62 -27.79
C GLU A 521 7.31 -43.81 -27.06
N THR A 522 8.58 -43.97 -27.45
CA THR A 522 9.70 -43.21 -26.88
C THR A 522 9.61 -41.74 -27.26
N GLU A 523 9.29 -41.45 -28.52
CA GLU A 523 9.12 -40.09 -29.04
C GLU A 523 7.99 -39.35 -28.32
N SER A 524 6.89 -40.04 -28.05
CA SER A 524 5.78 -39.51 -27.24
C SER A 524 6.19 -39.22 -25.79
N ASP A 525 7.03 -40.07 -25.19
CA ASP A 525 7.49 -39.91 -23.80
C ASP A 525 8.44 -38.71 -23.63
N ILE A 526 9.18 -38.34 -24.69
CA ILE A 526 10.08 -37.18 -24.66
C ILE A 526 9.40 -35.88 -25.14
N HIS A 527 8.19 -35.94 -25.68
CA HIS A 527 7.48 -34.76 -26.14
C HIS A 527 7.16 -33.84 -24.94
N ASP A 528 7.68 -32.60 -24.96
CA ASP A 528 7.59 -31.64 -23.85
C ASP A 528 8.29 -32.10 -22.55
N ALA A 529 9.33 -32.95 -22.69
CA ALA A 529 10.09 -33.45 -21.54
C ALA A 529 11.34 -32.60 -21.23
N ALA A 530 11.58 -32.39 -19.94
CA ALA A 530 12.88 -31.94 -19.44
C ALA A 530 13.71 -33.15 -19.00
N ILE A 531 14.87 -33.34 -19.64
CA ILE A 531 15.78 -34.47 -19.41
C ILE A 531 16.94 -34.04 -18.53
N GLN A 532 17.40 -34.97 -17.70
CA GLN A 532 18.51 -34.78 -16.78
C GLN A 532 19.70 -35.69 -17.14
N ASP A 533 20.93 -35.15 -17.14
CA ASP A 533 22.15 -35.88 -17.56
C ASP A 533 22.58 -36.99 -16.57
N ARG A 534 22.18 -36.86 -15.30
CA ARG A 534 22.59 -37.78 -14.23
C ARG A 534 21.41 -38.12 -13.32
N ALA A 535 21.40 -39.34 -12.79
CA ALA A 535 20.45 -39.79 -11.79
C ALA A 535 20.70 -39.20 -10.38
N VAL A 536 21.04 -37.91 -10.31
CA VAL A 536 21.18 -37.14 -9.07
C VAL A 536 20.36 -35.87 -9.22
N GLU A 537 19.63 -35.45 -8.20
CA GLU A 537 18.65 -34.35 -8.27
C GLU A 537 19.24 -33.02 -8.80
N PHE A 538 20.45 -32.66 -8.38
CA PHE A 538 21.11 -31.39 -8.69
C PHE A 538 22.09 -31.54 -9.85
N SER A 539 21.57 -31.60 -11.08
CA SER A 539 22.40 -31.63 -12.28
C SER A 539 21.85 -30.76 -13.39
N LYS A 540 22.58 -30.67 -14.51
CA LYS A 540 22.15 -29.89 -15.67
C LYS A 540 20.91 -30.54 -16.29
N ARG A 541 19.95 -29.69 -16.64
CA ARG A 541 18.70 -30.08 -17.28
C ARG A 541 18.68 -29.54 -18.71
N TYR A 542 18.00 -30.27 -19.56
CA TYR A 542 17.90 -30.00 -20.98
C TYR A 542 16.44 -30.20 -21.42
N VAL A 543 15.99 -29.44 -22.40
CA VAL A 543 14.69 -29.68 -23.04
C VAL A 543 14.91 -30.67 -24.16
N ALA A 544 14.08 -31.71 -24.23
CA ALA A 544 14.08 -32.64 -25.34
C ALA A 544 13.57 -31.92 -26.60
N VAL A 545 14.37 -31.90 -27.66
CA VAL A 545 14.00 -31.28 -28.94
C VAL A 545 13.32 -32.32 -29.81
N ARG A 546 14.01 -33.45 -30.04
CA ARG A 546 13.50 -34.57 -30.84
C ARG A 546 14.34 -35.83 -30.65
N MET A 547 13.81 -36.93 -31.14
CA MET A 547 14.50 -38.21 -31.23
C MET A 547 15.35 -38.28 -32.52
N ARG A 548 16.52 -38.93 -32.44
CA ARG A 548 17.49 -39.09 -33.54
C ARG A 548 17.76 -40.56 -33.82
N PRO A 549 16.86 -41.24 -34.56
CA PRO A 549 17.06 -42.66 -34.92
C PRO A 549 18.27 -42.88 -35.86
N ASP A 550 18.71 -41.82 -36.55
CA ASP A 550 19.88 -41.81 -37.42
C ASP A 550 21.21 -41.83 -36.64
N LEU A 551 21.17 -41.56 -35.34
CA LEU A 551 22.35 -41.53 -34.48
C LEU A 551 22.23 -42.55 -33.34
N SER A 552 23.35 -43.17 -33.02
CA SER A 552 23.50 -44.10 -31.90
C SER A 552 24.71 -43.70 -31.05
N PRO A 553 24.90 -44.25 -29.84
CA PRO A 553 26.13 -44.11 -29.06
C PRO A 553 27.41 -44.42 -29.85
N LEU A 554 27.34 -45.26 -30.87
CA LEU A 554 28.47 -45.64 -31.73
C LEU A 554 28.70 -44.67 -32.90
N SER A 555 27.82 -43.68 -33.10
CA SER A 555 27.98 -42.67 -34.14
C SER A 555 29.05 -41.63 -33.78
N LYS A 556 29.72 -41.09 -34.81
CA LYS A 556 30.68 -39.98 -34.68
C LYS A 556 30.04 -38.67 -35.13
N LEU A 557 30.11 -37.64 -34.29
CA LEU A 557 29.64 -36.29 -34.65
C LEU A 557 30.79 -35.51 -35.29
N SER A 558 30.65 -35.14 -36.56
CA SER A 558 31.65 -34.36 -37.32
C SER A 558 31.74 -32.91 -36.85
N ASP A 559 30.65 -32.37 -36.34
CA ASP A 559 30.46 -30.92 -36.18
C ASP A 559 30.87 -30.42 -34.78
N SER A 560 31.29 -31.33 -33.91
CA SER A 560 31.56 -31.05 -32.51
C SER A 560 33.07 -31.10 -32.23
N PRO A 561 33.74 -29.95 -32.03
CA PRO A 561 35.18 -29.92 -31.76
C PRO A 561 35.54 -30.64 -30.45
N ARG A 562 34.57 -30.81 -29.54
CA ARG A 562 34.74 -31.55 -28.28
C ARG A 562 34.82 -33.06 -28.50
N GLU A 563 34.18 -33.57 -29.54
CA GLU A 563 34.05 -35.00 -29.84
C GLU A 563 35.01 -35.46 -30.94
N ALA A 564 35.66 -34.53 -31.64
CA ALA A 564 36.55 -34.80 -32.77
C ALA A 564 37.69 -35.79 -32.44
N GLU A 565 38.22 -35.75 -31.21
CA GLU A 565 39.31 -36.61 -30.73
C GLU A 565 38.89 -38.06 -30.43
N TYR A 566 37.59 -38.35 -30.39
CA TYR A 566 37.07 -39.67 -30.05
C TYR A 566 36.47 -40.36 -31.28
N GLU A 567 36.52 -41.69 -31.30
CA GLU A 567 35.97 -42.48 -32.41
C GLU A 567 34.44 -42.38 -32.49
N ASN A 568 33.78 -42.34 -31.34
CA ASN A 568 32.33 -42.23 -31.21
C ASN A 568 31.94 -41.64 -29.85
N LEU A 569 30.64 -41.35 -29.67
CA LEU A 569 30.10 -40.79 -28.44
C LEU A 569 30.29 -41.70 -27.21
N LEU A 570 30.20 -43.02 -27.40
CA LEU A 570 30.41 -43.98 -26.34
C LEU A 570 31.86 -43.94 -25.81
N ALA A 571 32.85 -43.83 -26.70
CA ALA A 571 34.27 -43.70 -26.34
C ALA A 571 34.54 -42.41 -25.56
N LEU A 572 33.94 -41.28 -25.98
CA LEU A 572 33.97 -40.03 -25.23
C LEU A 572 33.43 -40.21 -23.81
N HIS A 573 32.29 -40.88 -23.67
CA HIS A 573 31.66 -41.12 -22.36
C HIS A 573 32.51 -42.04 -21.47
N LYS A 574 33.05 -43.14 -22.01
CA LYS A 574 33.99 -44.05 -21.32
C LYS A 574 35.23 -43.29 -20.82
N ALA A 575 35.80 -42.41 -21.63
CA ALA A 575 36.99 -41.64 -21.26
C ALA A 575 36.72 -40.58 -20.18
N ARG A 576 35.52 -39.99 -20.15
CA ARG A 576 35.19 -38.86 -19.25
C ARG A 576 34.51 -39.25 -17.95
N ARG A 577 33.88 -40.42 -17.86
CA ARG A 577 33.19 -40.89 -16.64
C ARG A 577 34.01 -42.00 -15.99
N VAL A 578 34.53 -41.73 -14.79
CA VAL A 578 35.41 -42.63 -14.01
C VAL A 578 34.74 -43.96 -13.64
N GLU A 579 33.41 -43.99 -13.53
CA GLU A 579 32.63 -45.18 -13.13
C GLU A 579 31.54 -45.52 -14.16
N PHE A 580 31.87 -45.47 -15.45
CA PHE A 580 30.91 -45.82 -16.49
C PHE A 580 30.79 -47.33 -16.68
N GLU A 581 29.69 -47.90 -16.17
CA GLU A 581 29.37 -49.34 -16.27
C GLU A 581 29.03 -49.82 -17.70
N GLY A 582 28.91 -48.90 -18.67
CA GLY A 582 28.41 -49.20 -20.00
C GLY A 582 26.93 -48.85 -20.21
N LEU A 583 26.46 -49.04 -21.44
CA LEU A 583 25.05 -48.91 -21.81
C LEU A 583 24.41 -50.30 -21.84
N GLN A 584 23.10 -50.37 -21.56
CA GLN A 584 22.34 -51.62 -21.77
C GLN A 584 22.18 -51.92 -23.26
N ASP A 585 22.05 -50.87 -24.08
CA ASP A 585 21.95 -50.94 -25.53
C ASP A 585 22.87 -49.89 -26.16
N GLU A 586 23.85 -50.34 -26.95
CA GLU A 586 24.79 -49.46 -27.67
C GLU A 586 24.22 -48.94 -29.00
N HIS A 587 23.10 -49.50 -29.46
CA HIS A 587 22.39 -49.10 -30.68
C HIS A 587 21.15 -48.26 -30.41
N GLN A 588 20.88 -47.93 -29.14
CA GLN A 588 19.75 -47.08 -28.77
C GLN A 588 19.81 -45.75 -29.53
N PRO A 589 18.65 -45.20 -29.93
CA PRO A 589 18.61 -43.92 -30.61
C PRO A 589 18.97 -42.78 -29.64
N LEU A 590 19.53 -41.69 -30.17
CA LEU A 590 19.91 -40.53 -29.36
C LEU A 590 18.78 -39.50 -29.23
N ILE A 591 18.86 -38.67 -28.18
CA ILE A 591 17.92 -37.56 -27.97
C ILE A 591 18.67 -36.26 -28.25
N GLU A 592 18.16 -35.48 -29.20
CA GLU A 592 18.62 -34.11 -29.44
C GLU A 592 18.05 -33.21 -28.35
N VAL A 593 18.89 -32.38 -27.74
CA VAL A 593 18.48 -31.58 -26.60
C VAL A 593 18.99 -30.14 -26.67
N SER A 594 18.22 -29.21 -26.12
CA SER A 594 18.66 -27.83 -25.89
C SER A 594 18.92 -27.60 -24.40
N PRO A 595 19.91 -26.79 -24.02
CA PRO A 595 20.13 -26.47 -22.61
C PRO A 595 18.91 -25.72 -22.05
N LEU A 596 18.41 -26.13 -20.88
CA LEU A 596 17.35 -25.40 -20.23
C LEU A 596 17.85 -23.97 -19.90
N PRO A 597 17.12 -22.90 -20.29
CA PRO A 597 17.56 -21.53 -20.06
C PRO A 597 17.87 -21.28 -18.57
N SER A 598 18.97 -20.57 -18.31
CA SER A 598 19.27 -20.13 -16.95
C SER A 598 18.20 -19.17 -16.43
N VAL A 599 17.97 -19.13 -15.12
CA VAL A 599 17.08 -18.14 -14.50
C VAL A 599 17.63 -16.74 -14.73
N LEU A 600 17.00 -15.99 -15.65
CA LEU A 600 17.35 -14.62 -15.99
C LEU A 600 16.40 -13.64 -15.31
N ASN A 601 16.89 -12.43 -15.03
CA ASN A 601 16.03 -11.34 -14.58
C ASN A 601 15.28 -10.73 -15.77
N GLN A 602 14.04 -11.18 -15.97
CA GLN A 602 13.16 -10.70 -17.05
C GLN A 602 12.39 -9.41 -16.68
N LEU A 603 12.70 -8.75 -15.56
CA LEU A 603 12.08 -7.47 -15.20
C LEU A 603 12.74 -6.26 -15.90
N ASN A 604 13.94 -6.45 -16.45
CA ASN A 604 14.69 -5.38 -17.10
C ASN A 604 14.47 -5.42 -18.62
N PRO A 605 13.96 -4.36 -19.27
CA PRO A 605 13.82 -4.32 -20.72
C PRO A 605 15.14 -4.47 -21.50
N ALA A 606 16.28 -4.20 -20.85
CA ALA A 606 17.61 -4.32 -21.45
C ALA A 606 18.25 -5.72 -21.30
N SER A 607 17.55 -6.72 -20.73
CA SER A 607 18.09 -8.07 -20.62
C SER A 607 18.23 -8.71 -22.01
N ARG A 608 19.48 -8.88 -22.46
CA ARG A 608 19.78 -9.60 -23.70
C ARG A 608 19.82 -11.11 -23.43
N PRO A 609 19.27 -11.95 -24.31
CA PRO A 609 19.43 -13.39 -24.21
C PRO A 609 20.92 -13.75 -24.35
N SER A 610 21.37 -14.75 -23.59
CA SER A 610 22.70 -15.34 -23.79
C SER A 610 22.71 -16.15 -25.09
N PRO A 611 23.80 -16.15 -25.88
CA PRO A 611 23.87 -16.96 -27.10
C PRO A 611 23.71 -18.45 -26.78
N GLU A 612 22.76 -19.09 -27.41
CA GLU A 612 22.47 -20.52 -27.22
C GLU A 612 23.53 -21.41 -27.88
N LYS A 613 23.77 -22.57 -27.26
CA LYS A 613 24.62 -23.64 -27.82
C LYS A 613 23.81 -24.93 -27.84
N LEU A 614 23.50 -25.45 -29.03
CA LEU A 614 22.84 -26.74 -29.25
C LEU A 614 23.79 -27.91 -28.92
N GLY A 615 23.24 -29.05 -28.51
CA GLY A 615 24.01 -30.28 -28.24
C GLY A 615 23.17 -31.56 -28.34
N VAL A 616 23.83 -32.73 -28.40
CA VAL A 616 23.17 -34.04 -28.47
C VAL A 616 23.47 -34.84 -27.19
N LYS A 617 22.50 -35.63 -26.69
CA LYS A 617 22.66 -36.47 -25.50
C LYS A 617 22.17 -37.91 -25.71
N CYS A 618 22.77 -38.82 -24.97
CA CYS A 618 22.33 -40.21 -24.88
C CYS A 618 21.56 -40.42 -23.57
N GLY A 619 20.35 -40.97 -23.65
CA GLY A 619 19.57 -41.40 -22.50
C GLY A 619 20.07 -42.74 -21.95
N ARG A 620 19.60 -43.12 -20.75
CA ARG A 620 19.70 -44.51 -20.26
C ARG A 620 18.27 -45.00 -20.12
N PHE A 621 17.77 -45.79 -21.09
CA PHE A 621 16.43 -46.37 -21.08
C PHE A 621 16.31 -47.54 -20.09
#